data_AF-A0A3D1SG75-F1
#
_entry.id   AF-A0A3D1SG75-F1
#
_cell.length_a   1.000
_cell.length_b   1.000
_cell.length_c   1.000
_cell.angle_alpha   90.00
_cell.angle_beta   90.00
_cell.angle_gamma   90.00
#
_symmetry.space_group_name_H-M   'P 1'
#
loop_
_entity.id
_entity.type
_entity.pdbx_description
1 polymer ?
#
loop_
_entity_poly.entity_id
_entity_poly.type
_entity_poly.pdbx_seq_one_letter_code
_entity_poly.pdbx_strand_id
1 'polypeptide(L)' 'RDDDNNKDVMLLTVEGDGDYSFDEMKGNIVDLFKSMIGMTPKVIIVPIGTLPRSEKKTKRVTDLRDN' A
#
# COMPACT_ATOMS: atom_id res chain seq x y z
N ARG A 1 -4.58 18.95 2.64
CA ARG A 1 -3.37 19.38 1.90
C ARG A 1 -2.19 19.09 2.81
N ASP A 2 -1.62 17.90 2.68
CA ASP A 2 -0.27 17.61 3.17
C ASP A 2 0.64 17.80 1.94
N ASP A 3 0.93 19.06 1.63
CA ASP A 3 1.75 19.45 0.46
C ASP A 3 3.18 19.83 0.87
N ASP A 4 3.53 19.69 2.16
CA ASP A 4 4.61 20.46 2.77
C ASP A 4 5.98 19.76 2.82
N ASN A 5 6.26 18.78 1.95
CA ASN A 5 7.58 18.12 2.01
C ASN A 5 8.25 17.73 0.69
N ASN A 6 7.62 17.88 -0.48
CA ASN A 6 8.21 17.50 -1.78
C ASN A 6 8.92 16.12 -1.76
N LYS A 7 8.43 15.20 -0.92
CA LYS A 7 8.96 13.85 -0.72
C LYS A 7 8.00 12.88 -1.36
N ASP A 8 8.51 11.94 -2.14
CA ASP A 8 7.71 10.83 -2.64
C ASP A 8 7.13 10.03 -1.47
N VAL A 9 5.81 9.87 -1.46
CA VAL A 9 5.10 9.02 -0.51
C VAL A 9 4.46 7.87 -1.27
N MET A 10 4.84 6.64 -0.93
CA MET A 10 4.20 5.45 -1.48
C MET A 10 2.97 5.08 -0.65
N LEU A 11 1.81 4.94 -1.31
CA LEU A 11 0.61 4.38 -0.72
C LEU A 11 0.45 2.92 -1.19
N LEU A 12 0.37 2.00 -0.24
CA LEU A 12 0.20 0.57 -0.50
C LEU A 12 -1.15 0.11 0.04
N THR A 13 -2.07 -0.21 -0.86
CA THR A 13 -3.35 -0.80 -0.49
C THR A 13 -3.29 -2.32 -0.67
N VAL A 14 -3.53 -3.07 0.42
CA VAL A 14 -3.45 -4.53 0.43
C VAL A 14 -4.80 -5.10 0.83
N GLU A 15 -5.25 -6.14 0.14
CA GLU A 15 -6.41 -6.91 0.59
C GLU A 15 -5.97 -7.88 1.69
N GLY A 16 -6.59 -7.78 2.87
CA GLY A 16 -6.34 -8.66 3.99
C GLY A 16 -7.53 -9.57 4.25
N ASP A 17 -7.26 -10.84 4.56
CA ASP A 17 -8.26 -11.72 5.13
C ASP A 17 -8.52 -11.33 6.60
N GLY A 18 -9.76 -11.46 7.06
CA GLY A 18 -10.18 -11.07 8.40
C GLY A 18 -9.64 -11.96 9.52
N ASP A 19 -8.94 -13.04 9.17
CA ASP A 19 -8.32 -13.97 10.13
C ASP A 19 -7.22 -13.33 11.01
N TYR A 20 -6.63 -12.19 10.60
CA TYR A 20 -5.55 -11.52 11.33
C TYR A 20 -5.91 -10.07 11.68
N SER A 21 -5.35 -9.57 12.78
CA SER A 21 -5.48 -8.16 13.15
C SER A 21 -4.84 -7.27 12.08
N PHE A 22 -5.60 -6.30 11.56
CA PHE A 22 -5.10 -5.35 10.56
C PHE A 22 -3.86 -4.58 11.02
N ASP A 23 -3.73 -4.31 12.32
CA ASP A 23 -2.59 -3.58 12.88
C ASP A 23 -1.29 -4.41 12.82
N GLU A 24 -1.37 -5.70 13.15
CA GLU A 24 -0.22 -6.63 13.08
C GLU A 24 0.23 -6.85 11.63
N MET A 25 -0.73 -7.02 10.71
CA MET A 25 -0.42 -7.12 9.28
C MET A 25 0.26 -5.86 8.76
N LYS A 26 -0.22 -4.68 9.18
CA LYS A 26 0.36 -3.40 8.77
C LYS A 26 1.81 -3.29 9.23
N GLY A 27 2.10 -3.63 10.49
CA GLY A 27 3.47 -3.63 11.03
C GLY A 27 4.40 -4.56 10.23
N ASN A 28 3.98 -5.81 10.03
CA ASN A 28 4.77 -6.79 9.29
C ASN A 28 5.07 -6.36 7.85
N ILE A 29 4.08 -5.80 7.14
CA ILE A 29 4.27 -5.32 5.76
C ILE A 29 5.26 -4.15 5.72
N VAL A 30 5.15 -3.21 6.67
CA VAL A 30 6.07 -2.07 6.76
C VAL A 30 7.50 -2.55 7.02
N ASP A 31 7.70 -3.49 7.94
CA ASP A 31 9.02 -4.02 8.26
C ASP A 31 9.63 -4.80 7.09
N LEU A 32 8.82 -5.60 6.39
CA LEU A 32 9.23 -6.29 5.17
C LEU A 32 9.66 -5.30 4.06
N PHE A 33 8.87 -4.25 3.83
CA PHE A 33 9.22 -3.22 2.84
C PHE A 33 10.47 -2.45 3.22
N LYS A 34 10.64 -2.15 4.51
CA LYS A 34 11.85 -1.50 5.02
C LYS A 34 13.08 -2.38 4.84
N SER A 35 12.97 -3.68 5.08
CA SER A 35 14.09 -4.60 4.92
C SER A 35 14.42 -4.93 3.46
N MET A 36 13.41 -5.06 2.60
CA MET A 36 13.60 -5.50 1.21
C MET A 36 13.89 -4.35 0.25
N ILE A 37 13.22 -3.20 0.44
CA ILE A 37 13.26 -2.07 -0.49
C ILE A 37 13.94 -0.84 0.13
N GLY A 38 14.01 -0.76 1.47
CA GLY A 38 14.62 0.37 2.17
C GLY A 38 13.69 1.59 2.28
N MET A 39 12.39 1.41 2.09
CA MET A 39 11.39 2.49 2.19
C MET A 39 10.24 2.12 3.13
N THR A 40 9.56 3.14 3.66
CA THR A 40 8.41 2.98 4.57
C THR A 40 7.14 3.49 3.88
N PRO A 41 6.35 2.61 3.22
CA PRO A 41 5.10 3.02 2.60
C PRO A 41 4.00 3.26 3.64
N LYS A 42 3.02 4.10 3.30
CA LYS A 42 1.75 4.18 4.03
C LYS A 42 0.88 3.00 3.61
N VAL A 43 0.70 2.02 4.50
CA VAL A 43 -0.07 0.80 4.21
C VAL A 43 -1.52 0.97 4.68
N ILE A 44 -2.48 0.67 3.79
CA ILE A 44 -3.90 0.60 4.06
C ILE A 44 -4.36 -0.83 3.77
N ILE A 45 -4.99 -1.48 4.75
CA ILE A 45 -5.56 -2.80 4.55
C ILE A 45 -7.06 -2.65 4.30
N VAL A 46 -7.54 -3.28 3.23
CA VAL A 46 -8.94 -3.32 2.86
C VAL A 46 -9.44 -4.76 2.86
N PRO A 47 -10.75 -5.01 3.06
CA PRO A 47 -11.31 -6.35 2.97
C PRO A 47 -11.15 -6.94 1.56
N ILE A 48 -11.04 -8.26 1.47
CA ILE A 48 -11.00 -8.98 0.20
C ILE A 48 -12.22 -8.63 -0.66
N GLY A 49 -11.98 -8.31 -1.93
CA GLY A 49 -13.01 -7.96 -2.90
C GLY A 49 -13.23 -6.46 -3.06
N THR A 50 -12.51 -5.63 -2.29
CA THR A 50 -12.60 -4.16 -2.38
C THR A 50 -11.74 -3.61 -3.52
N LEU A 51 -10.62 -4.25 -3.87
CA LEU A 51 -9.77 -3.77 -4.94
C LEU A 51 -10.33 -4.16 -6.32
N PRO A 52 -10.34 -3.22 -7.29
CA PRO A 52 -10.84 -3.50 -8.63
C PRO A 52 -9.94 -4.53 -9.32
N ARG A 53 -10.53 -5.68 -9.66
CA ARG A 53 -9.86 -6.73 -10.42
C ARG A 53 -10.08 -6.46 -11.90
N SER A 54 -8.99 -6.37 -12.66
CA SER A 54 -9.07 -6.32 -14.12
C SER A 54 -8.99 -7.74 -14.68
N GLU A 55 -9.80 -8.07 -15.68
CA GLU A 55 -9.77 -9.37 -16.38
C GLU A 55 -8.48 -9.61 -17.19
N LYS A 56 -7.68 -8.57 -17.44
CA LYS A 56 -6.38 -8.63 -18.14
C LYS A 56 -5.21 -8.46 -17.14
N LYS A 57 -3.98 -8.20 -17.62
CA LYS A 57 -2.84 -7.87 -16.74
C LYS A 57 -3.21 -6.74 -15.79
N THR A 58 -3.18 -7.01 -14.48
CA THR A 58 -3.55 -6.03 -13.47
C THR A 58 -2.51 -4.92 -13.39
N LYS A 59 -2.90 -3.67 -13.67
CA LYS A 59 -2.08 -2.49 -13.36
C LYS A 59 -2.08 -2.29 -11.85
N ARG A 60 -0.95 -2.55 -11.19
CA ARG A 60 -0.80 -2.49 -9.71
C ARG A 60 -0.11 -1.22 -9.21
N VAL A 61 0.38 -0.38 -10.13
CA VAL A 61 1.08 0.86 -9.81
C VAL A 61 0.36 2.01 -10.49
N THR A 62 -0.05 2.98 -9.69
CA THR A 62 -0.65 4.24 -10.15
C THR A 62 0.26 5.36 -9.71
N ASP A 63 0.78 6.11 -10.68
CA ASP A 63 1.54 7.32 -10.43
C ASP A 63 0.56 8.50 -10.34
N LEU A 64 0.55 9.19 -9.21
CA LEU A 64 -0.29 10.35 -8.93
C LEU A 64 0.56 11.61 -8.70
N ARG A 65 1.82 11.60 -9.14
CA ARG A 65 2.71 12.76 -9.01
C ARG A 65 2.32 13.80 -10.07
N ASP A 66 2.24 15.05 -9.64
CA ASP A 66 2.08 16.18 -10.55
C ASP A 66 3.45 16.43 -11.20
N ASN A 67 3.53 16.41 -12.52
CA ASN A 67 4.79 16.41 -13.29
C ASN A 67 4.92 17.64 -14.18
#